data_AF-A0MP12-F1
#
_entry.id   AF-A0MP12-F1
#
_cell.length_a   1.000
_cell.length_b   1.000
_cell.length_c   1.000
_cell.angle_alpha   90.00
_cell.angle_beta   90.00
_cell.angle_gamma   90.00
#
_symmetry.space_group_name_H-M   'P 1'
#
loop_
_entity.id
_entity.type
_entity.pdbx_description
1 polymer ?
#
loop_
_entity_poly.entity_id
_entity_poly.type
_entity_poly.pdbx_seq_one_letter_code
_entity_poly.pdbx_strand_id
1 'polypeptide(L)'
;QSTNFLIHCLTALSQKGYASGVERTILGAGPVLEAFGNAKTAHNNNSSRFGKFIQVNYLESGIVRGAVVEKYLLEKSRLVSQEKNERNYHVFYYLLLGASEEEKKEFKLQQPEDYFYLNQNNFKVEEGEDLRHDFERLKQAMEMVGFLPATKKQIFSVLSAILYLGNVTYKKKSSGRDEGLDVGPPQVLDTMSQLLQVKREMLVEALTKRKTVTVNEKLILPYSLNEAITARDSMAKSLYSALFDWIVLRINHALLNKKDVEESVNCLSIGV
;
A
#
# COMPACT_ATOMS: atom_id res chain seq x y z
N GLN A 1 -16.57 -6.90 -9.19
CA GLN A 1 -16.91 -6.87 -10.63
C GLN A 1 -18.12 -5.99 -10.92
N SER A 2 -19.29 -6.19 -10.28
CA SER A 2 -20.50 -5.38 -10.54
C SER A 2 -20.32 -3.87 -10.31
N THR A 3 -19.63 -3.45 -9.24
CA THR A 3 -19.30 -2.04 -8.98
C THR A 3 -18.50 -1.40 -10.11
N ASN A 4 -17.45 -2.07 -10.61
CA ASN A 4 -16.62 -1.52 -11.68
C ASN A 4 -17.41 -1.40 -13.00
N PHE A 5 -18.29 -2.37 -13.28
CA PHE A 5 -19.17 -2.31 -14.45
C PHE A 5 -20.16 -1.14 -14.32
N LEU A 6 -20.75 -0.94 -13.15
CA LEU A 6 -21.65 0.17 -12.91
C LEU A 6 -20.95 1.53 -13.05
N ILE A 7 -19.75 1.67 -12.48
CA ILE A 7 -18.91 2.87 -12.69
C ILE A 7 -18.60 3.08 -14.17
N HIS A 8 -18.25 2.03 -14.91
CA HIS A 8 -18.03 2.13 -16.34
C HIS A 8 -19.27 2.62 -17.09
N CYS A 9 -20.45 2.03 -16.84
CA CYS A 9 -21.72 2.48 -17.42
C CYS A 9 -22.03 3.93 -17.07
N LEU A 10 -21.88 4.31 -15.80
CA LEU A 10 -22.08 5.67 -15.30
C LEU A 10 -21.17 6.68 -16.01
N THR A 11 -19.89 6.35 -16.20
CA THR A 11 -18.95 7.19 -16.95
C THR A 11 -19.23 7.21 -18.46
N ALA A 12 -19.70 6.10 -19.04
CA ALA A 12 -20.01 6.03 -20.48
C ALA A 12 -21.28 6.81 -20.85
N LEU A 13 -22.27 6.87 -19.96
CA LEU A 13 -23.52 7.62 -20.18
C LEU A 13 -23.34 9.14 -20.12
N SER A 14 -22.24 9.62 -19.52
CA SER A 14 -21.79 11.02 -19.53
C SER A 14 -21.48 11.56 -20.94
N GLN A 15 -21.30 10.68 -21.94
CA GLN A 15 -20.74 11.02 -23.26
C GLN A 15 -21.70 11.84 -24.15
N LYS A 16 -21.73 13.15 -23.90
CA LYS A 16 -21.90 14.19 -24.92
C LYS A 16 -20.63 15.05 -24.97
N GLY A 17 -19.57 14.51 -25.59
CA GLY A 17 -18.33 15.22 -25.89
C GLY A 17 -17.13 14.73 -25.07
N TYR A 18 -15.99 14.52 -25.75
CA TYR A 18 -14.64 14.17 -25.27
C TYR A 18 -14.51 13.68 -23.82
N ALA A 19 -14.07 12.43 -23.65
CA ALA A 19 -13.73 11.85 -22.34
C ALA A 19 -12.87 12.84 -21.54
N SER A 20 -13.47 13.37 -20.47
CA SER A 20 -12.79 14.34 -19.62
C SER A 20 -11.61 13.65 -18.91
N GLY A 21 -10.59 14.41 -18.52
CA GLY A 21 -9.48 13.86 -17.71
C GLY A 21 -9.96 13.14 -16.44
N VAL A 22 -11.12 13.53 -15.92
CA VAL A 22 -11.76 12.94 -14.73
C VAL A 22 -12.22 11.50 -14.98
N GLU A 23 -12.86 11.20 -16.11
CA GLU A 23 -13.33 9.84 -16.43
C GLU A 23 -12.15 8.85 -16.53
N ARG A 24 -11.05 9.29 -17.14
CA ARG A 24 -9.80 8.51 -17.20
C ARG A 24 -9.27 8.23 -15.79
N THR A 25 -9.26 9.22 -14.91
CA THR A 25 -8.84 9.06 -13.51
C THR A 25 -9.75 8.08 -12.75
N ILE A 26 -11.09 8.16 -12.94
CA ILE A 26 -12.06 7.26 -12.30
C ILE A 26 -11.79 5.80 -12.70
N LEU A 27 -11.60 5.55 -13.99
CA LEU A 27 -11.32 4.20 -14.50
C LEU A 27 -9.95 3.68 -14.03
N GLY A 28 -8.95 4.57 -13.92
CA GLY A 28 -7.61 4.22 -13.41
C GLY A 28 -7.57 3.94 -11.90
N ALA A 29 -8.46 4.55 -11.11
CA ALA A 29 -8.48 4.37 -9.66
C ALA A 29 -8.81 2.93 -9.25
N GLY A 30 -9.68 2.23 -9.99
CA GLY A 30 -10.10 0.86 -9.70
C GLY A 30 -8.92 -0.12 -9.60
N PRO A 31 -8.14 -0.32 -10.67
CA PRO A 31 -6.98 -1.23 -10.67
C PRO A 31 -5.93 -0.88 -9.60
N VAL A 32 -5.71 0.41 -9.31
CA VAL A 32 -4.79 0.82 -8.23
C VAL A 32 -5.33 0.37 -6.87
N LEU A 33 -6.60 0.63 -6.58
CA LEU A 33 -7.21 0.23 -5.31
C LEU A 33 -7.29 -1.29 -5.16
N GLU A 34 -7.51 -2.02 -6.25
CA GLU A 34 -7.51 -3.49 -6.22
C GLU A 34 -6.10 -4.05 -5.93
N ALA A 35 -5.06 -3.54 -6.59
CA ALA A 35 -3.69 -4.01 -6.34
C ALA A 35 -3.27 -3.83 -4.88
N PHE A 36 -3.59 -2.68 -4.27
CA PHE A 36 -3.19 -2.35 -2.90
C PHE A 36 -4.21 -2.79 -1.82
N GLY A 37 -5.45 -3.05 -2.19
CA GLY A 37 -6.54 -3.31 -1.25
C GLY A 37 -7.11 -4.72 -1.31
N ASN A 38 -6.81 -5.48 -2.37
CA ASN A 38 -7.30 -6.84 -2.54
C ASN A 38 -6.20 -7.87 -2.33
N ALA A 39 -6.64 -9.07 -1.97
CA ALA A 39 -5.78 -10.23 -1.79
C ALA A 39 -6.53 -11.50 -2.14
N LYS A 40 -5.78 -12.57 -2.37
CA LYS A 40 -6.34 -13.92 -2.50
C LYS A 40 -6.69 -14.49 -1.13
N THR A 41 -7.92 -14.95 -0.99
CA THR A 41 -8.43 -15.73 0.15
C THR A 41 -8.79 -17.15 -0.29
N ALA A 42 -9.15 -18.02 0.65
CA ALA A 42 -9.54 -19.39 0.35
C ALA A 42 -10.75 -19.52 -0.59
N HIS A 43 -11.60 -18.49 -0.67
CA HIS A 43 -12.85 -18.51 -1.44
C HIS A 43 -12.88 -17.53 -2.61
N ASN A 44 -11.95 -16.58 -2.67
CA ASN A 44 -11.92 -15.55 -3.70
C ASN A 44 -10.50 -15.11 -4.00
N ASN A 45 -10.09 -15.26 -5.26
CA ASN A 45 -8.74 -14.90 -5.72
C ASN A 45 -8.47 -13.39 -5.76
N ASN A 46 -9.52 -12.55 -5.73
CA ASN A 46 -9.42 -11.08 -5.75
C ASN A 46 -10.39 -10.47 -4.73
N SER A 47 -10.25 -10.87 -3.46
CA SER A 47 -11.11 -10.42 -2.36
C SER A 47 -10.72 -9.02 -1.89
N SER A 48 -11.66 -8.08 -1.90
CA SER A 48 -11.47 -6.77 -1.28
C SER A 48 -11.27 -6.90 0.23
N ARG A 49 -10.15 -6.38 0.74
CA ARG A 49 -9.80 -6.40 2.17
C ARG A 49 -9.91 -5.02 2.82
N PHE A 50 -10.76 -4.18 2.23
CA PHE A 50 -11.18 -2.88 2.72
C PHE A 50 -12.59 -2.59 2.18
N GLY A 51 -13.36 -1.80 2.92
CA GLY A 51 -14.61 -1.23 2.45
C GLY A 51 -14.33 -0.03 1.55
N LYS A 52 -15.13 0.15 0.52
CA LYS A 52 -15.00 1.24 -0.45
C LYS A 52 -16.39 1.79 -0.77
N PHE A 53 -16.53 3.09 -0.71
CA PHE A 53 -17.67 3.82 -1.25
C PHE A 53 -17.18 4.80 -2.30
N ILE A 54 -17.79 4.82 -3.47
CA ILE A 54 -17.46 5.73 -4.56
C ILE A 54 -18.68 6.60 -4.83
N GLN A 55 -18.53 7.90 -4.60
CA GLN A 55 -19.53 8.89 -4.98
C GLN A 55 -19.12 9.55 -6.29
N VAL A 56 -19.88 9.36 -7.36
CA VAL A 56 -19.69 10.05 -8.63
C VAL A 56 -20.58 11.28 -8.68
N ASN A 57 -20.01 12.44 -8.97
CA ASN A 57 -20.71 13.72 -9.01
C ASN A 57 -20.98 14.12 -10.46
N TYR A 58 -22.17 14.64 -10.72
CA TYR A 58 -22.67 15.05 -12.02
C TYR A 58 -23.18 16.48 -11.98
N LEU A 59 -23.03 17.17 -13.11
CA LEU A 59 -23.80 18.37 -13.38
C LEU A 59 -25.26 18.00 -13.70
N GLU A 60 -26.18 18.95 -13.58
CA GLU A 60 -27.58 18.77 -14.01
C GLU A 60 -27.69 18.38 -15.49
N SER A 61 -26.68 18.71 -16.30
CA SER A 61 -26.57 18.30 -17.70
C SER A 61 -26.25 16.80 -17.90
N GLY A 62 -25.99 16.05 -16.84
CA GLY A 62 -25.61 14.63 -16.88
C GLY A 62 -24.12 14.36 -17.12
N ILE A 63 -23.30 15.41 -17.21
CA ILE A 63 -21.84 15.30 -17.39
C ILE A 63 -21.18 14.96 -16.06
N VAL A 64 -20.29 13.97 -16.05
CA VAL A 64 -19.45 13.62 -14.90
C VAL A 64 -18.52 14.78 -14.57
N ARG A 65 -18.67 15.29 -13.34
CA ARG A 65 -17.91 16.43 -12.82
C ARG A 65 -16.64 16.00 -12.08
N GLY A 66 -16.75 14.92 -11.31
CA GLY A 66 -15.74 14.45 -10.36
C GLY A 66 -16.19 13.17 -9.67
N ALA A 67 -15.34 12.62 -8.81
CA ALA A 67 -15.73 11.55 -7.90
C ALA A 67 -14.98 11.64 -6.57
N VAL A 68 -15.54 11.05 -5.53
CA VAL A 68 -14.91 10.91 -4.21
C VAL A 68 -14.89 9.44 -3.86
N VAL A 69 -13.74 8.96 -3.41
CA VAL A 69 -13.55 7.61 -2.91
C VAL A 69 -13.37 7.67 -1.40
N GLU A 70 -14.28 7.05 -0.67
CA GLU A 70 -14.16 6.83 0.77
C GLU A 70 -13.73 5.38 1.04
N LYS A 71 -12.68 5.25 1.85
CA LYS A 71 -12.09 3.97 2.25
C LYS A 71 -12.46 3.68 3.71
N TYR A 72 -12.87 2.45 3.98
CA TYR A 72 -13.16 1.96 5.33
C TYR A 72 -12.34 0.71 5.66
N LEU A 73 -11.86 0.62 6.90
CA LEU A 73 -11.37 -0.61 7.53
C LEU A 73 -10.46 -1.50 6.66
N LEU A 74 -9.27 -1.02 6.32
CA LEU A 74 -8.23 -1.89 5.73
C LEU A 74 -7.83 -2.99 6.72
N GLU A 75 -7.81 -4.24 6.28
CA GLU A 75 -7.38 -5.41 7.06
C GLU A 75 -5.86 -5.42 7.31
N LYS A 76 -5.38 -4.57 8.23
CA LYS A 76 -3.94 -4.42 8.51
C LYS A 76 -3.26 -5.73 8.95
N SER A 77 -3.98 -6.64 9.60
CA SER A 77 -3.43 -7.91 10.08
C SER A 77 -2.85 -8.77 8.96
N ARG A 78 -3.48 -8.76 7.77
CA ARG A 78 -3.07 -9.53 6.59
C ARG A 78 -1.63 -9.28 6.18
N LEU A 79 -1.11 -8.08 6.47
CA LEU A 79 0.24 -7.70 6.11
C LEU A 79 1.29 -8.60 6.77
N VAL A 80 1.08 -8.98 8.03
CA VAL A 80 2.08 -9.67 8.85
C VAL A 80 1.71 -11.11 9.19
N SER A 81 0.48 -11.51 8.90
CA SER A 81 -0.06 -12.84 9.16
C SER A 81 -1.07 -13.20 8.06
N GLN A 82 -0.94 -14.39 7.50
CA GLN A 82 -1.90 -14.93 6.54
C GLN A 82 -2.43 -16.28 7.00
N GLU A 83 -3.69 -16.57 6.70
CA GLU A 83 -4.27 -17.90 6.90
C GLU A 83 -3.80 -18.87 5.80
N LYS A 84 -3.97 -20.17 6.05
CA LYS A 84 -3.60 -21.21 5.08
C LYS A 84 -4.33 -21.00 3.74
N ASN A 85 -3.58 -21.15 2.64
CA ASN A 85 -4.06 -20.91 1.26
C ASN A 85 -4.45 -19.45 0.94
N GLU A 86 -4.13 -18.50 1.82
CA GLU A 86 -4.29 -17.08 1.54
C GLU A 86 -2.97 -16.42 1.19
N ARG A 87 -3.06 -15.26 0.52
CA ARG A 87 -1.91 -14.42 0.18
C ARG A 87 -1.99 -13.06 0.87
N ASN A 88 -0.85 -12.38 0.86
CA ASN A 88 -0.79 -10.96 1.17
C ASN A 88 -1.43 -10.13 0.03
N TYR A 89 -1.39 -8.80 0.11
CA TYR A 89 -1.93 -7.93 -0.94
C TYR A 89 -1.26 -8.16 -2.32
N HIS A 90 -2.04 -8.05 -3.39
CA HIS A 90 -1.58 -8.34 -4.74
C HIS A 90 -0.36 -7.53 -5.17
N VAL A 91 -0.29 -6.26 -4.75
CA VAL A 91 0.81 -5.35 -5.11
C VAL A 91 2.20 -5.89 -4.76
N PHE A 92 2.34 -6.68 -3.68
CA PHE A 92 3.63 -7.29 -3.35
C PHE A 92 4.07 -8.30 -4.41
N TYR A 93 3.15 -9.14 -4.88
CA TYR A 93 3.45 -10.14 -5.91
C TYR A 93 3.64 -9.51 -7.28
N TYR A 94 2.86 -8.47 -7.61
CA TYR A 94 3.06 -7.67 -8.83
C TYR A 94 4.46 -7.05 -8.85
N LEU A 95 4.89 -6.45 -7.73
CA LEU A 95 6.22 -5.87 -7.62
C LEU A 95 7.33 -6.91 -7.74
N LEU A 96 7.25 -8.04 -7.02
CA LEU A 96 8.34 -9.01 -6.98
C LEU A 96 8.48 -9.82 -8.28
N LEU A 97 7.35 -10.21 -8.87
CA LEU A 97 7.33 -11.15 -10.00
C LEU A 97 7.09 -10.44 -11.35
N GLY A 98 6.50 -9.25 -11.32
CA GLY A 98 6.22 -8.45 -12.50
C GLY A 98 7.30 -7.42 -12.85
N ALA A 99 8.15 -7.02 -11.89
CA ALA A 99 9.21 -6.04 -12.13
C ALA A 99 10.30 -6.54 -13.09
N SER A 100 10.87 -5.60 -13.84
CA SER A 100 12.09 -5.79 -14.63
C SER A 100 13.31 -6.06 -13.73
N GLU A 101 14.40 -6.57 -14.32
CA GLU A 101 15.64 -6.83 -13.56
C GLU A 101 16.29 -5.54 -13.07
N GLU A 102 16.11 -4.44 -13.80
CA GLU A 102 16.53 -3.10 -13.41
C GLU A 102 15.74 -2.63 -12.17
N GLU A 103 14.42 -2.73 -12.21
CA GLU A 103 13.54 -2.38 -11.08
C GLU A 103 13.83 -3.27 -9.85
N LYS A 104 14.08 -4.57 -10.04
CA LYS A 104 14.48 -5.46 -8.94
C LYS A 104 15.77 -5.01 -8.27
N LYS A 105 16.78 -4.61 -9.05
CA LYS A 105 18.05 -4.09 -8.50
C LYS A 105 17.87 -2.73 -7.82
N GLU A 106 17.01 -1.89 -8.36
CA GLU A 106 16.69 -0.56 -7.84
C GLU A 106 15.98 -0.66 -6.49
N PHE A 107 14.93 -1.49 -6.40
CA PHE A 107 14.14 -1.66 -5.18
C PHE A 107 14.66 -2.76 -4.25
N LYS A 108 15.82 -3.36 -4.56
CA LYS A 108 16.45 -4.44 -3.77
C LYS A 108 15.49 -5.63 -3.58
N LEU A 109 14.80 -6.03 -4.63
CA LEU A 109 13.81 -7.11 -4.53
C LEU A 109 14.48 -8.48 -4.49
N GLN A 110 13.97 -9.34 -3.61
CA GLN A 110 14.33 -10.76 -3.50
C GLN A 110 13.15 -11.62 -4.01
N GLN A 111 13.28 -12.93 -3.93
CA GLN A 111 12.16 -13.81 -4.27
C GLN A 111 11.07 -13.73 -3.18
N PRO A 112 9.79 -13.95 -3.51
CA PRO A 112 8.71 -13.93 -2.52
C PRO A 112 8.97 -14.83 -1.30
N GLU A 113 9.64 -15.97 -1.50
CA GLU A 113 9.96 -16.95 -0.46
C GLU A 113 11.00 -16.43 0.54
N ASP A 114 11.78 -15.41 0.18
CA ASP A 114 12.80 -14.81 1.04
C ASP A 114 12.21 -13.80 2.03
N TYR A 115 10.93 -13.45 1.90
CA TYR A 115 10.27 -12.48 2.77
C TYR A 115 9.34 -13.15 3.78
N PHE A 116 9.61 -12.92 5.07
CA PHE A 116 8.82 -13.46 6.19
C PHE A 116 7.32 -13.12 6.10
N TYR A 117 6.96 -11.96 5.53
CA TYR A 117 5.56 -11.56 5.36
C TYR A 117 4.85 -12.23 4.19
N LEU A 118 5.54 -13.04 3.38
CA LEU A 118 4.99 -13.72 2.20
C LEU A 118 5.17 -15.25 2.26
N ASN A 119 6.11 -15.77 3.06
CA ASN A 119 6.50 -17.18 3.04
C ASN A 119 5.86 -18.06 4.14
N GLN A 120 4.94 -17.52 4.94
CA GLN A 120 4.39 -18.19 6.13
C GLN A 120 3.61 -19.48 5.82
N ASN A 121 3.03 -19.60 4.62
CA ASN A 121 2.17 -20.73 4.24
C ASN A 121 2.57 -21.41 2.91
N ASN A 122 3.88 -21.43 2.59
CA ASN A 122 4.42 -21.97 1.34
C ASN A 122 3.77 -21.35 0.09
N PHE A 123 4.19 -20.12 -0.22
CA PHE A 123 3.78 -19.44 -1.45
C PHE A 123 4.11 -20.30 -2.69
N LYS A 124 3.14 -20.35 -3.61
CA LYS A 124 3.33 -20.87 -4.97
C LYS A 124 2.63 -19.94 -5.95
N VAL A 125 3.33 -19.59 -7.02
CA VAL A 125 2.73 -18.96 -8.21
C VAL A 125 1.87 -20.02 -8.89
N GLU A 126 0.64 -19.66 -9.23
CA GLU A 126 -0.27 -20.59 -9.91
C GLU A 126 -0.05 -20.56 -11.43
N GLU A 127 -0.28 -21.70 -12.09
CA GLU A 127 -0.22 -21.78 -13.55
C GLU A 127 -1.25 -20.82 -14.17
N GLY A 128 -0.79 -19.93 -15.05
CA GLY A 128 -1.64 -18.95 -15.74
C GLY A 128 -1.68 -17.54 -15.12
N GLU A 129 -1.03 -17.29 -13.98
CA GLU A 129 -0.88 -15.93 -13.45
C GLU A 129 0.18 -15.14 -14.23
N ASP A 130 -0.24 -14.17 -15.05
CA ASP A 130 0.67 -13.23 -15.72
C ASP A 130 0.90 -11.98 -14.87
N LEU A 131 1.70 -12.15 -13.82
CA LEU A 131 2.02 -11.07 -12.87
C LEU A 131 2.83 -9.94 -13.50
N ARG A 132 3.50 -10.19 -14.63
CA ARG A 132 4.17 -9.14 -15.42
C ARG A 132 3.16 -8.24 -16.09
N HIS A 133 2.16 -8.83 -16.73
CA HIS A 133 1.06 -8.07 -17.31
C HIS A 133 0.28 -7.29 -16.24
N ASP A 134 -0.02 -7.91 -15.10
CA ASP A 134 -0.72 -7.23 -14.01
C ASP A 134 0.08 -6.06 -13.43
N PHE A 135 1.40 -6.20 -13.29
CA PHE A 135 2.26 -5.10 -12.83
C PHE A 135 2.32 -3.95 -13.85
N GLU A 136 2.39 -4.27 -15.14
CA GLU A 136 2.34 -3.25 -16.19
C GLU A 136 0.99 -2.52 -16.22
N ARG A 137 -0.11 -3.26 -16.08
CA ARG A 137 -1.46 -2.69 -15.95
C ARG A 137 -1.57 -1.78 -14.73
N LEU A 138 -0.98 -2.17 -13.59
CA LEU A 138 -0.91 -1.31 -12.41
C LEU A 138 -0.15 -0.02 -12.71
N LYS A 139 1.03 -0.10 -13.32
CA LYS A 139 1.84 1.09 -13.67
C LYS A 139 1.08 2.06 -14.58
N GLN A 140 0.34 1.55 -15.56
CA GLN A 140 -0.50 2.34 -16.46
C GLN A 140 -1.68 2.97 -15.71
N ALA A 141 -2.37 2.21 -14.85
CA ALA A 141 -3.45 2.74 -14.03
C ALA A 141 -2.96 3.85 -13.08
N MET A 142 -1.77 3.69 -12.49
CA MET A 142 -1.14 4.73 -11.68
C MET A 142 -0.88 6.00 -12.51
N GLU A 143 -0.44 5.89 -13.76
CA GLU A 143 -0.26 7.04 -14.66
C GLU A 143 -1.59 7.73 -15.00
N MET A 144 -2.66 6.95 -15.23
CA MET A 144 -4.00 7.48 -15.47
C MET A 144 -4.52 8.34 -14.31
N VAL A 145 -4.10 8.01 -13.08
CA VAL A 145 -4.44 8.76 -11.86
C VAL A 145 -3.47 9.93 -11.61
N GLY A 146 -2.42 10.06 -12.41
CA GLY A 146 -1.44 11.16 -12.30
C GLY A 146 -0.29 10.87 -11.33
N PHE A 147 0.00 9.61 -11.01
CA PHE A 147 1.24 9.26 -10.32
C PHE A 147 2.43 9.35 -11.28
N LEU A 148 3.30 10.33 -11.04
CA LEU A 148 4.52 10.55 -11.80
C LEU A 148 5.55 9.43 -11.54
N PRO A 149 6.52 9.20 -12.45
CA PRO A 149 7.54 8.15 -12.28
C PRO A 149 8.29 8.22 -10.94
N ALA A 150 8.68 9.42 -10.50
CA ALA A 150 9.36 9.61 -9.22
C ALA A 150 8.48 9.19 -8.02
N THR A 151 7.18 9.45 -8.11
CA THR A 151 6.20 9.07 -7.10
C THR A 151 5.96 7.56 -7.08
N LYS A 152 5.83 6.93 -8.26
CA LYS A 152 5.73 5.46 -8.38
C LYS A 152 6.94 4.79 -7.74
N LYS A 153 8.14 5.30 -8.02
CA LYS A 153 9.40 4.82 -7.42
C LYS A 153 9.37 4.88 -5.89
N GLN A 154 8.90 5.98 -5.30
CA GLN A 154 8.77 6.10 -3.84
C GLN A 154 7.78 5.08 -3.26
N ILE A 155 6.62 4.89 -3.90
CA ILE A 155 5.62 3.91 -3.49
C ILE A 155 6.21 2.50 -3.48
N PHE A 156 6.87 2.08 -4.56
CA PHE A 156 7.51 0.76 -4.65
C PHE A 156 8.69 0.60 -3.68
N SER A 157 9.44 1.67 -3.41
CA SER A 157 10.50 1.66 -2.39
C SER A 157 9.94 1.42 -0.98
N VAL A 158 8.81 2.04 -0.63
CA VAL A 158 8.12 1.82 0.65
C VAL A 158 7.60 0.38 0.75
N LEU A 159 7.03 -0.17 -0.33
CA LEU A 159 6.57 -1.57 -0.36
C LEU A 159 7.74 -2.55 -0.14
N SER A 160 8.87 -2.33 -0.80
CA SER A 160 10.08 -3.14 -0.58
C SER A 160 10.57 -3.04 0.87
N ALA A 161 10.61 -1.82 1.44
CA ALA A 161 11.01 -1.62 2.83
C ALA A 161 10.08 -2.33 3.82
N ILE A 162 8.78 -2.39 3.55
CA ILE A 162 7.81 -3.13 4.36
C ILE A 162 8.10 -4.64 4.34
N LEU A 163 8.48 -5.19 3.19
CA LEU A 163 8.87 -6.61 3.10
C LEU A 163 10.15 -6.89 3.90
N TYR A 164 11.14 -6.00 3.79
CA TYR A 164 12.38 -6.10 4.57
C TYR A 164 12.17 -5.94 6.08
N LEU A 165 11.19 -5.15 6.52
CA LEU A 165 10.82 -5.07 7.94
C LEU A 165 10.45 -6.45 8.49
N GLY A 166 9.76 -7.29 7.74
CA GLY A 166 9.42 -8.65 8.17
C GLY A 166 10.65 -9.54 8.40
N ASN A 167 11.75 -9.27 7.69
CA ASN A 167 13.00 -10.01 7.80
C ASN A 167 13.91 -9.52 8.94
N VAL A 168 13.50 -8.50 9.70
CA VAL A 168 14.21 -8.07 10.90
C VAL A 168 14.06 -9.12 12.01
N THR A 169 15.20 -9.49 12.57
CA THR A 169 15.39 -10.45 13.65
C THR A 169 16.07 -9.78 14.85
N TYR A 170 15.85 -10.36 16.03
CA TYR A 170 16.33 -9.83 17.30
C TYR A 170 17.12 -10.89 18.07
N LYS A 171 18.17 -10.46 18.77
CA LYS A 171 18.94 -11.30 19.70
C LYS A 171 19.07 -10.58 21.04
N LYS A 172 18.98 -11.30 22.15
CA LYS A 172 19.27 -10.73 23.46
C LYS A 172 20.76 -10.42 23.56
N LYS A 173 21.13 -9.24 24.06
CA LYS A 173 22.53 -8.92 24.34
C LYS A 173 23.07 -9.85 25.41
N SER A 174 24.19 -10.51 25.11
CA SER A 174 24.82 -11.54 25.94
C SER A 174 25.77 -11.00 27.02
N SER A 175 26.10 -9.71 27.00
CA SER A 175 27.15 -9.12 27.84
C SER A 175 26.64 -8.01 28.77
N GLY A 176 26.49 -8.35 30.06
CA GLY A 176 26.69 -7.49 31.25
C GLY A 176 25.90 -6.18 31.41
N ARG A 177 25.05 -6.14 32.46
CA ARG A 177 24.34 -4.99 33.08
C ARG A 177 23.37 -4.17 32.23
N ASP A 178 23.50 -4.13 30.90
CA ASP A 178 22.53 -3.45 30.02
C ASP A 178 21.49 -4.44 29.47
N GLU A 179 20.25 -4.33 29.94
CA GLU A 179 19.11 -5.02 29.34
C GLU A 179 18.82 -4.45 27.94
N GLY A 180 18.74 -5.30 26.91
CA GLY A 180 18.41 -4.84 25.57
C GLY A 180 18.52 -5.90 24.46
N LEU A 181 18.17 -5.48 23.25
CA LEU A 181 18.16 -6.30 22.05
C LEU A 181 19.17 -5.79 21.03
N ASP A 182 19.89 -6.71 20.41
CA ASP A 182 20.57 -6.50 19.14
C ASP A 182 19.58 -6.78 18.00
N VAL A 183 19.56 -5.88 17.02
CA VAL A 183 18.68 -5.97 15.85
C VAL A 183 19.50 -6.25 14.59
N GLY A 184 19.00 -7.11 13.72
CA GLY A 184 19.65 -7.43 12.46
C GLY A 184 18.72 -8.18 11.50
N PRO A 185 19.24 -8.76 10.41
CA PRO A 185 20.64 -8.68 9.96
C PRO A 185 21.06 -7.24 9.58
N PRO A 186 22.35 -6.87 9.69
CA PRO A 186 22.85 -5.55 9.29
C PRO A 186 22.46 -5.14 7.87
N GLN A 187 22.55 -6.07 6.92
CA GLN A 187 22.23 -5.83 5.50
C GLN A 187 20.77 -5.47 5.27
N VAL A 188 19.84 -6.06 6.05
CA VAL A 188 18.42 -5.71 6.02
C VAL A 188 18.22 -4.29 6.53
N LEU A 189 18.90 -3.90 7.61
CA LEU A 189 18.83 -2.54 8.16
C LEU A 189 19.40 -1.50 7.19
N ASP A 190 20.54 -1.80 6.55
CA ASP A 190 21.15 -0.94 5.53
C ASP A 190 20.24 -0.76 4.32
N THR A 191 19.61 -1.85 3.88
CA THR A 191 18.66 -1.81 2.76
C THR A 191 17.44 -0.96 3.08
N MET A 192 16.82 -1.15 4.26
CA MET A 192 15.69 -0.31 4.70
C MET A 192 16.09 1.16 4.85
N SER A 193 17.29 1.44 5.38
CA SER A 193 17.82 2.80 5.52
C SER A 193 17.91 3.50 4.16
N GLN A 194 18.39 2.81 3.14
CA GLN A 194 18.46 3.33 1.77
C GLN A 194 17.07 3.52 1.14
N LEU A 195 16.18 2.53 1.25
CA LEU A 195 14.84 2.56 0.64
C LEU A 195 13.93 3.63 1.26
N LEU A 196 13.98 3.79 2.58
CA LEU A 196 13.19 4.79 3.31
C LEU A 196 13.88 6.15 3.40
N GLN A 197 15.15 6.25 2.97
CA GLN A 197 15.97 7.46 3.07
C GLN A 197 16.08 8.02 4.49
N VAL A 198 16.22 7.11 5.47
CA VAL A 198 16.37 7.45 6.89
C VAL A 198 17.69 6.93 7.41
N LYS A 199 18.23 7.60 8.43
CA LYS A 199 19.47 7.17 9.08
C LYS A 199 19.28 5.80 9.74
N ARG A 200 20.27 4.91 9.58
CA ARG A 200 20.24 3.56 10.17
C ARG A 200 20.07 3.59 11.69
N GLU A 201 20.70 4.55 12.37
CA GLU A 201 20.64 4.70 13.81
C GLU A 201 19.20 4.94 14.29
N MET A 202 18.43 5.73 13.52
CA MET A 202 17.03 6.01 13.82
C MET A 202 16.16 4.76 13.65
N LEU A 203 16.43 3.93 12.64
CA LEU A 203 15.74 2.64 12.46
C LEU A 203 16.04 1.70 13.62
N VAL A 204 17.31 1.59 14.03
CA VAL A 204 17.72 0.75 15.15
C VAL A 204 17.04 1.22 16.44
N GLU A 205 17.04 2.52 16.73
CA GLU A 205 16.36 3.08 17.89
C GLU A 205 14.86 2.74 17.87
N ALA A 206 14.18 2.97 16.74
CA ALA A 206 12.75 2.70 16.61
C ALA A 206 12.39 1.20 16.70
N LEU A 207 13.30 0.31 16.30
CA LEU A 207 13.09 -1.15 16.34
C LEU A 207 13.47 -1.78 17.68
N THR A 208 14.21 -1.08 18.56
CA THR A 208 14.74 -1.64 19.81
C THR A 208 14.32 -0.90 21.06
N LYS A 209 13.76 0.31 20.96
CA LYS A 209 13.40 1.16 22.11
C LYS A 209 12.02 1.79 21.95
N ARG A 210 11.32 1.95 23.07
CA ARG A 210 10.12 2.79 23.19
C ARG A 210 10.44 4.10 23.88
N LYS A 211 9.71 5.16 23.47
CA LYS A 211 9.68 6.44 24.17
C LYS A 211 8.39 6.52 24.98
N THR A 212 8.51 6.64 26.30
CA THR A 212 7.39 6.84 27.21
C THR A 212 7.48 8.25 27.79
N VAL A 213 6.40 9.02 27.67
CA VAL A 213 6.30 10.36 28.25
C VAL A 213 5.46 10.27 29.51
N THR A 214 6.03 10.63 30.66
CA THR A 214 5.32 10.82 31.92
C THR A 214 5.12 12.31 32.17
N VAL A 215 4.34 12.68 33.20
CA VAL A 215 4.03 14.09 33.53
C VAL A 215 5.31 14.92 33.76
N ASN A 216 6.40 14.29 34.21
CA ASN A 216 7.64 14.99 34.57
C ASN A 216 8.81 14.71 33.62
N GLU A 217 8.85 13.57 32.91
CA GLU A 217 10.05 13.15 32.16
C GLU A 217 9.75 12.33 30.89
N LYS A 218 10.72 12.33 29.95
CA LYS A 218 10.73 11.43 28.79
C LYS A 218 11.71 10.30 29.03
N LEU A 219 11.21 9.08 29.17
CA LEU A 219 12.01 7.87 29.37
C LEU A 219 12.16 7.11 28.05
N ILE A 220 13.39 6.69 27.74
CA ILE A 220 13.68 5.80 26.62
C ILE A 220 14.03 4.44 27.20
N LEU A 221 13.16 3.45 26.96
CA LEU A 221 13.30 2.11 27.52
C LEU A 221 13.51 1.09 26.40
N PRO A 222 14.39 0.09 26.58
CA PRO A 222 14.54 -0.99 25.62
C PRO A 222 13.27 -1.84 25.56
N TYR A 223 12.97 -2.39 24.38
CA TYR A 223 11.93 -3.40 24.23
C TYR A 223 12.39 -4.76 24.76
N SER A 224 11.46 -5.51 25.36
CA SER A 224 11.58 -6.97 25.43
C SER A 224 11.44 -7.60 24.03
N LEU A 225 11.85 -8.86 23.89
CA LEU A 225 11.82 -9.56 22.60
C LEU A 225 10.42 -9.55 21.94
N ASN A 226 9.38 -9.86 22.72
CA ASN A 226 8.00 -9.91 22.20
C ASN A 226 7.48 -8.51 21.83
N GLU A 227 7.84 -7.49 22.62
CA GLU A 227 7.47 -6.11 22.31
C GLU A 227 8.17 -5.61 21.05
N ALA A 228 9.42 -5.98 20.80
CA ALA A 228 10.15 -5.60 19.59
C ALA A 228 9.53 -6.21 18.33
N ILE A 229 9.15 -7.50 18.38
CA ILE A 229 8.43 -8.17 17.28
C ILE A 229 7.08 -7.47 17.03
N THR A 230 6.33 -7.19 18.09
CA THR A 230 5.05 -6.49 17.99
C THR A 230 5.22 -5.07 17.43
N ALA A 231 6.27 -4.37 17.83
CA ALA A 231 6.59 -3.02 17.35
C ALA A 231 6.98 -3.03 15.86
N ARG A 232 7.82 -3.97 15.42
CA ARG A 232 8.17 -4.20 14.01
C ARG A 232 6.93 -4.42 13.15
N ASP A 233 6.06 -5.33 13.57
CA ASP A 233 4.83 -5.65 12.83
C ASP A 233 3.85 -4.47 12.84
N SER A 234 3.78 -3.73 13.94
CA SER A 234 2.98 -2.49 14.02
C SER A 234 3.52 -1.39 13.12
N MET A 235 4.84 -1.27 12.99
CA MET A 235 5.50 -0.35 12.07
C MET A 235 5.19 -0.69 10.61
N ALA A 236 5.29 -1.97 10.24
CA ALA A 236 4.92 -2.44 8.90
C ALA A 236 3.45 -2.12 8.58
N LYS A 237 2.52 -2.46 9.50
CA LYS A 237 1.09 -2.16 9.38
C LYS A 237 0.81 -0.67 9.22
N SER A 238 1.54 0.16 9.96
CA SER A 238 1.37 1.61 9.95
C SER A 238 1.88 2.23 8.66
N LEU A 239 3.05 1.79 8.17
CA LEU A 239 3.59 2.22 6.88
C LEU A 239 2.65 1.84 5.72
N TYR A 240 2.17 0.60 5.68
CA TYR A 240 1.25 0.17 4.63
C TYR A 240 -0.08 0.91 4.69
N SER A 241 -0.66 1.07 5.89
CA SER A 241 -1.91 1.83 6.05
C SER A 241 -1.74 3.27 5.59
N ALA A 242 -0.68 3.95 6.05
CA ALA A 242 -0.41 5.33 5.68
C ALA A 242 -0.15 5.50 4.18
N LEU A 243 0.56 4.55 3.56
CA LEU A 243 0.76 4.51 2.11
C LEU A 243 -0.58 4.37 1.38
N PHE A 244 -1.44 3.46 1.81
CA PHE A 244 -2.75 3.26 1.17
C PHE A 244 -3.68 4.45 1.38
N ASP A 245 -3.71 5.05 2.57
CA ASP A 245 -4.45 6.28 2.85
C ASP A 245 -3.96 7.43 1.97
N TRP A 246 -2.64 7.55 1.81
CA TRP A 246 -2.05 8.56 0.93
C TRP A 246 -2.36 8.30 -0.55
N ILE A 247 -2.37 7.05 -1.01
CA ILE A 247 -2.80 6.70 -2.38
C ILE A 247 -4.26 7.11 -2.61
N VAL A 248 -5.16 6.80 -1.67
CA VAL A 248 -6.58 7.21 -1.75
C VAL A 248 -6.71 8.72 -1.76
N LEU A 249 -5.95 9.43 -0.92
CA LEU A 249 -5.92 10.89 -0.90
C LEU A 249 -5.48 11.46 -2.27
N ARG A 250 -4.46 10.86 -2.89
CA ARG A 250 -3.95 11.29 -4.21
C ARG A 250 -4.94 10.99 -5.33
N ILE A 251 -5.62 9.84 -5.28
CA ILE A 251 -6.74 9.51 -6.18
C ILE A 251 -7.82 10.59 -6.05
N ASN A 252 -8.28 10.88 -4.83
CA ASN A 252 -9.29 11.90 -4.60
C ASN A 252 -8.86 13.28 -5.11
N HIS A 253 -7.61 13.68 -4.86
CA HIS A 253 -7.09 14.93 -5.41
C HIS A 253 -7.07 14.97 -6.95
N ALA A 254 -6.81 13.84 -7.61
CA ALA A 254 -6.87 13.74 -9.07
C ALA A 254 -8.31 13.72 -9.63
N LEU A 255 -9.28 13.32 -8.80
CA LEU A 255 -10.70 13.30 -9.13
C LEU A 255 -11.41 14.64 -8.85
N LEU A 256 -10.81 15.51 -8.04
CA LEU A 256 -11.27 16.87 -7.80
C LEU A 256 -10.99 17.75 -9.02
N ASN A 257 -11.99 18.51 -9.46
CA ASN A 257 -11.82 19.47 -10.54
C ASN A 257 -11.39 20.82 -9.94
N LYS A 258 -10.26 21.39 -10.37
CA LYS A 258 -9.74 22.65 -9.79
C LYS A 258 -10.70 23.85 -9.91
N LYS A 259 -11.61 23.81 -10.89
CA LYS A 259 -12.68 24.82 -11.06
C LYS A 259 -13.75 24.77 -9.94
N ASP A 260 -13.78 23.72 -9.12
CA ASP A 260 -14.77 23.51 -8.04
C ASP A 260 -14.49 24.30 -6.75
N VAL A 261 -13.29 24.86 -6.56
CA VAL A 261 -13.02 25.70 -5.37
C VAL A 261 -13.56 27.11 -5.56
N GLU A 262 -13.78 27.53 -6.81
CA GLU A 262 -14.14 28.91 -7.17
C GLU A 262 -15.64 29.10 -7.45
N GLU A 263 -16.38 28.05 -7.82
CA GLU A 263 -17.81 28.13 -8.16
C GLU A 263 -18.64 27.15 -7.32
N SER A 264 -19.58 27.65 -6.51
CA SER A 264 -20.55 26.83 -5.79
C SER A 264 -21.65 26.31 -6.75
N VAL A 265 -21.30 25.34 -7.59
CA VAL A 265 -22.23 24.74 -8.54
C VAL A 265 -22.99 23.58 -7.88
N ASN A 266 -24.32 23.61 -7.92
CA ASN A 266 -25.15 22.48 -7.48
C ASN A 266 -24.82 21.24 -8.30
N CYS A 267 -24.40 20.16 -7.62
CA CYS A 267 -24.08 18.88 -8.23
C CYS A 267 -25.02 17.80 -7.71
N LEU A 268 -25.40 16.87 -8.59
CA LEU A 268 -26.09 15.64 -8.24
C LEU A 268 -25.05 14.53 -8.03
N SER A 269 -25.33 13.55 -7.18
CA SER A 269 -24.38 12.48 -6.88
C SER A 269 -25.01 11.10 -6.85
N ILE A 270 -24.28 10.10 -7.35
CA ILE A 270 -24.64 8.68 -7.26
C ILE A 270 -23.55 7.96 -6.47
N GLY A 271 -23.93 7.29 -5.38
CA GLY A 271 -23.05 6.50 -4.52
C GLY A 271 -23.09 5.01 -4.86
N VAL A 272 -21.93 4.35 -4.86
CA VAL A 272 -21.74 2.93 -5.19
C VAL A 272 -20.82 2.24 -4.19
#